data_AF-A0A1T4PRZ2-F1
#
_entry.id   AF-A0A1T4PRZ2-F1
#
_cell.length_a   1.000
_cell.length_b   1.000
_cell.length_c   1.000
_cell.angle_alpha   90.00
_cell.angle_beta   90.00
_cell.angle_gamma   90.00
#
_symmetry.space_group_name_H-M   'P 1'
#
loop_
_entity.id
_entity.type
_entity.pdbx_description
1 polymer ?
#
loop_
_entity_poly.entity_id
_entity_poly.type
_entity_poly.pdbx_seq_one_letter_code
_entity_poly.pdbx_strand_id
1 'polypeptide(L)'
;MKKIFLCSSFRDVASLFEGVLGSDVLRGKRVTFIPTASFTEKVTFYVGAARKALEKMGVFVDELDISTASSEEIIAKLHVNDFIYVTGGNTFFLLQELKNSGADKLIREEVLSGKVYVGESAGAIILSPHVGYVTEMDSLKHTPELQDFSALGLVDFYTVPHYKNYPFVGITKKIVSLYQHKLPLYPISNTQAIYVEKEEIKVITTGL
;
A
#
# COMPACT_ATOMS: atom_id res chain seq x y z
N MET A 1 -4.68 -17.50 4.47
CA MET A 1 -5.93 -16.72 4.25
C MET A 1 -5.55 -15.26 4.13
N LYS A 2 -5.96 -14.60 3.05
CA LYS A 2 -5.61 -13.22 2.74
C LYS A 2 -6.12 -12.24 3.81
N LYS A 3 -5.22 -11.40 4.34
CA LYS A 3 -5.49 -10.31 5.28
C LYS A 3 -4.82 -9.04 4.78
N ILE A 4 -5.63 -8.04 4.40
CA ILE A 4 -5.15 -6.83 3.75
C ILE A 4 -5.75 -5.61 4.42
N PHE A 5 -4.92 -4.61 4.68
CA PHE A 5 -5.32 -3.29 5.16
C PHE A 5 -4.85 -2.22 4.18
N LEU A 6 -5.78 -1.51 3.55
CA LEU A 6 -5.49 -0.46 2.58
C LEU A 6 -5.95 0.88 3.12
N CYS A 7 -5.09 1.89 3.07
CA CYS A 7 -5.42 3.21 3.60
C CYS A 7 -4.80 4.32 2.77
N SER A 8 -5.31 5.54 2.95
CA SER A 8 -4.71 6.72 2.34
C SER A 8 -3.55 7.27 3.17
N SER A 9 -3.69 7.29 4.50
CA SER A 9 -2.72 7.87 5.44
C SER A 9 -2.65 6.98 6.67
N PHE A 10 -1.58 6.18 6.82
CA PHE A 10 -1.55 5.16 7.85
C PHE A 10 -1.56 5.76 9.26
N ARG A 11 -0.84 6.87 9.47
CA ARG A 11 -0.83 7.58 10.76
C ARG A 11 -2.26 7.91 11.23
N ASP A 12 -3.13 8.30 10.30
CA ASP A 12 -4.47 8.78 10.61
C ASP A 12 -5.48 7.63 10.85
N VAL A 13 -5.12 6.39 10.50
CA VAL A 13 -5.94 5.19 10.70
C VAL A 13 -5.25 4.06 11.46
N ALA A 14 -4.11 4.34 12.09
CA ALA A 14 -3.28 3.35 12.76
C ALA A 14 -4.07 2.59 13.86
N SER A 15 -4.95 3.29 14.59
CA SER A 15 -5.82 2.66 15.59
C SER A 15 -6.82 1.66 15.00
N LEU A 16 -7.26 1.84 13.74
CA LEU A 16 -8.10 0.86 13.06
C LEU A 16 -7.33 -0.41 12.74
N PHE A 17 -6.08 -0.28 12.29
CA PHE A 17 -5.19 -1.41 12.01
C PHE A 17 -4.96 -2.25 13.27
N GLU A 18 -4.64 -1.59 14.39
CA GLU A 18 -4.54 -2.26 15.69
C GLU A 18 -5.87 -2.88 16.12
N GLY A 19 -7.00 -2.19 15.92
CA GLY A 19 -8.32 -2.70 16.28
C GLY A 19 -8.75 -3.96 15.53
N VAL A 20 -8.41 -4.09 14.24
CA VAL A 20 -8.79 -5.26 13.43
C VAL A 20 -7.86 -6.47 13.61
N LEU A 21 -6.60 -6.26 14.01
CA LEU A 21 -5.65 -7.36 14.24
C LEU A 21 -5.51 -7.74 15.72
N GLY A 22 -5.72 -6.80 16.63
CA GLY A 22 -5.48 -6.94 18.07
C GLY A 22 -4.02 -6.66 18.45
N SER A 23 -3.82 -5.92 19.54
CA SER A 23 -2.49 -5.52 20.02
C SER A 23 -1.57 -6.71 20.32
N ASP A 24 -2.12 -7.82 20.83
CA ASP A 24 -1.34 -9.04 21.12
C ASP A 24 -0.79 -9.71 19.85
N VAL A 25 -1.46 -9.54 18.71
CA VAL A 25 -1.01 -10.05 17.41
C VAL A 25 0.12 -9.18 16.85
N LEU A 26 0.14 -7.89 17.16
CA LEU A 26 1.11 -6.93 16.65
C LEU A 26 2.39 -6.88 17.48
N ARG A 27 2.26 -6.94 18.81
CA ARG A 27 3.39 -6.68 19.72
C ARG A 27 4.50 -7.73 19.53
N GLY A 28 5.73 -7.23 19.35
CA GLY A 28 6.92 -8.06 19.18
C GLY A 28 7.08 -8.64 17.77
N LYS A 29 6.15 -8.37 16.85
CA LYS A 29 6.24 -8.80 15.45
C LYS A 29 7.16 -7.91 14.64
N ARG A 30 7.62 -8.42 13.49
CA ARG A 30 8.43 -7.68 12.53
C ARG A 30 7.65 -7.38 11.26
N VAL A 31 7.82 -6.18 10.72
CA VAL A 31 7.24 -5.78 9.44
C VAL A 31 8.35 -5.48 8.44
N THR A 32 8.27 -6.09 7.26
CA THR A 32 9.04 -5.66 6.09
C THR A 32 8.44 -4.36 5.59
N PHE A 33 9.15 -3.27 5.82
CA PHE A 33 8.71 -1.91 5.52
C PHE A 33 9.37 -1.44 4.24
N ILE A 34 8.56 -1.23 3.19
CA ILE A 34 9.02 -0.92 1.84
C ILE A 34 8.73 0.56 1.53
N PRO A 35 9.72 1.46 1.68
CA PRO A 35 9.54 2.89 1.43
C PRO A 35 9.74 3.31 -0.03
N THR A 36 10.01 2.37 -0.93
CA THR A 36 10.53 2.66 -2.29
C THR A 36 9.67 3.62 -3.10
N ALA A 37 8.34 3.57 -2.96
CA ALA A 37 7.44 4.51 -3.63
C ALA A 37 7.80 5.98 -3.34
N SER A 38 8.31 6.27 -2.15
CA SER A 38 8.59 7.64 -1.68
C SER A 38 9.87 8.25 -2.25
N PHE A 39 10.76 7.48 -2.86
CA PHE A 39 12.10 7.95 -3.21
C PHE A 39 12.15 8.99 -4.34
N THR A 40 11.11 9.03 -5.17
CA THR A 40 10.96 10.04 -6.22
C THR A 40 10.14 11.24 -5.76
N GLU A 41 9.63 11.22 -4.53
CA GLU A 41 8.80 12.27 -3.97
C GLU A 41 9.62 13.35 -3.25
N LYS A 42 9.17 14.60 -3.36
CA LYS A 42 9.79 15.73 -2.66
C LYS A 42 9.39 15.81 -1.18
N VAL A 43 8.23 15.25 -0.84
CA VAL A 43 7.63 15.32 0.49
C VAL A 43 7.35 13.90 0.96
N THR A 44 8.01 13.47 2.02
CA THR A 44 8.02 12.06 2.48
C THR A 44 7.73 11.91 3.98
N PHE A 45 7.15 12.92 4.63
CA PHE A 45 6.87 12.90 6.08
C PHE A 45 6.01 11.70 6.52
N TYR A 46 5.16 11.19 5.63
CA TYR A 46 4.28 10.04 5.87
C TYR A 46 5.08 8.76 6.14
N VAL A 47 6.26 8.58 5.53
CA VAL A 47 7.13 7.42 5.74
C VAL A 47 7.57 7.35 7.21
N GLY A 48 8.10 8.44 7.75
CA GLY A 48 8.53 8.52 9.14
C GLY A 48 7.35 8.47 10.12
N ALA A 49 6.19 9.02 9.74
CA ALA A 49 4.97 8.96 10.54
C ALA A 49 4.43 7.53 10.66
N ALA A 50 4.40 6.77 9.56
CA ALA A 50 3.97 5.39 9.52
C ALA A 50 4.88 4.50 10.34
N ARG A 51 6.21 4.64 10.18
CA ARG A 51 7.21 3.95 11.00
C ARG A 51 6.96 4.15 12.50
N LYS A 52 6.84 5.41 12.92
CA LYS A 52 6.57 5.74 14.34
C LYS A 52 5.26 5.16 14.84
N ALA A 53 4.23 5.07 13.99
CA ALA A 53 2.96 4.46 14.37
C ALA A 53 3.10 2.95 14.59
N LEU A 54 3.82 2.24 13.72
CA LEU A 54 4.12 0.81 13.87
C LEU A 54 4.97 0.53 15.12
N GLU A 55 6.02 1.32 15.34
CA GLU A 55 6.89 1.20 16.52
C GLU A 55 6.12 1.41 17.83
N LYS A 56 5.15 2.35 17.85
CA LYS A 56 4.27 2.57 19.01
C LYS A 56 3.36 1.39 19.34
N MET A 57 3.01 0.57 18.34
CA MET A 57 2.28 -0.69 18.52
C MET A 57 3.20 -1.84 18.98
N GLY A 58 4.50 -1.59 19.18
CA GLY A 58 5.48 -2.61 19.51
C GLY A 58 5.89 -3.49 18.34
N VAL A 59 5.66 -3.05 17.11
CA VAL A 59 6.13 -3.72 15.89
C VAL A 59 7.56 -3.25 15.57
N PHE A 60 8.46 -4.19 15.29
CA PHE A 60 9.81 -3.89 14.82
C PHE A 60 9.79 -3.64 13.31
N VAL A 61 10.25 -2.46 12.90
CA VAL A 61 10.32 -2.06 11.50
C VAL A 61 11.65 -2.52 10.89
N ASP A 62 11.58 -3.39 9.88
CA ASP A 62 12.71 -3.86 9.10
C ASP A 62 12.59 -3.34 7.66
N GLU A 63 13.40 -2.35 7.32
CA GLU A 63 13.30 -1.66 6.03
C GLU A 63 13.81 -2.51 4.88
N LEU A 64 13.09 -2.50 3.77
CA LEU A 64 13.51 -3.12 2.52
C LEU A 64 13.36 -2.11 1.37
N ASP A 65 14.49 -1.66 0.84
CA ASP A 65 14.51 -0.93 -0.43
C ASP A 65 14.57 -1.93 -1.59
N ILE A 66 13.43 -2.18 -2.24
CA ILE A 66 13.35 -3.10 -3.38
C ILE A 66 14.08 -2.60 -4.64
N SER A 67 14.47 -1.32 -4.72
CA SER A 67 15.19 -0.76 -5.87
C SER A 67 16.70 -1.02 -5.84
N THR A 68 17.24 -1.35 -4.66
CA THR A 68 18.69 -1.56 -4.49
C THR A 68 19.06 -2.84 -3.73
N ALA A 69 18.14 -3.43 -2.97
CA ALA A 69 18.39 -4.66 -2.24
C ALA A 69 18.70 -5.85 -3.17
N SER A 70 19.52 -6.79 -2.69
CA SER A 70 19.78 -8.03 -3.43
C SER A 70 18.55 -8.93 -3.41
N SER A 71 18.46 -9.84 -4.39
CA SER A 71 17.39 -10.84 -4.44
C SER A 71 17.31 -11.66 -3.15
N GLU A 72 18.47 -12.02 -2.56
CA GLU A 72 18.53 -12.77 -1.30
C GLU A 72 17.95 -11.98 -0.13
N GLU A 73 18.23 -10.67 -0.04
CA GLU A 73 17.67 -9.81 1.00
C GLU A 73 16.16 -9.67 0.85
N ILE A 74 15.67 -9.44 -0.37
CA ILE A 74 14.24 -9.32 -0.68
C ILE A 74 13.51 -10.61 -0.26
N ILE A 75 14.00 -11.77 -0.71
CA ILE A 75 13.45 -13.08 -0.37
C ILE A 75 13.46 -13.28 1.15
N ALA A 76 14.59 -13.03 1.81
CA ALA A 76 14.72 -13.24 3.25
C ALA A 76 13.74 -12.38 4.05
N LYS A 77 13.68 -11.07 3.79
CA LYS A 77 12.79 -10.17 4.53
C LYS A 77 11.32 -10.44 4.23
N LEU A 78 10.96 -10.69 2.97
CA LEU A 78 9.58 -11.01 2.61
C LEU A 78 9.10 -12.33 3.20
N HIS A 79 9.95 -13.36 3.36
CA HIS A 79 9.56 -14.63 3.98
C HIS A 79 9.60 -14.60 5.52
N VAL A 80 10.66 -14.05 6.12
CA VAL A 80 10.91 -14.18 7.58
C VAL A 80 10.03 -13.27 8.43
N ASN A 81 9.75 -12.05 7.97
CA ASN A 81 8.98 -11.08 8.75
C ASN A 81 7.47 -11.40 8.74
N ASP A 82 6.76 -10.99 9.79
CA ASP A 82 5.35 -11.33 10.01
C ASP A 82 4.40 -10.57 9.07
N PHE A 83 4.76 -9.33 8.70
CA PHE A 83 3.92 -8.42 7.92
C PHE A 83 4.69 -7.77 6.77
N ILE A 84 3.95 -7.31 5.76
CA ILE A 84 4.47 -6.44 4.69
C ILE A 84 3.76 -5.10 4.78
N TYR A 85 4.53 -4.01 4.84
CA TYR A 85 4.03 -2.64 4.75
C TYR A 85 4.64 -1.95 3.54
N VAL A 86 3.81 -1.37 2.68
CA VAL A 86 4.25 -0.59 1.52
C VAL A 86 3.75 0.84 1.66
N THR A 87 4.67 1.80 1.67
CA THR A 87 4.35 3.21 1.89
C THR A 87 3.64 3.85 0.71
N GLY A 88 3.10 5.05 0.95
CA GLY A 88 2.74 5.98 -0.12
C GLY A 88 3.95 6.48 -0.89
N GLY A 89 3.68 7.18 -1.99
CA GLY A 89 4.65 7.79 -2.89
C GLY A 89 4.19 7.69 -4.33
N ASN A 90 5.11 7.54 -5.27
CA ASN A 90 4.79 7.37 -6.68
C ASN A 90 4.45 5.91 -7.01
N THR A 91 3.19 5.65 -7.41
CA THR A 91 2.69 4.32 -7.75
C THR A 91 3.43 3.66 -8.90
N PHE A 92 3.76 4.42 -9.95
CA PHE A 92 4.40 3.85 -11.14
C PHE A 92 5.84 3.47 -10.84
N PHE A 93 6.58 4.31 -10.11
CA PHE A 93 7.94 4.00 -9.67
C PHE A 93 7.94 2.75 -8.78
N LEU A 94 7.03 2.67 -7.81
CA LEU A 94 6.85 1.47 -6.99
C LEU A 94 6.61 0.21 -7.85
N LEU A 95 5.70 0.27 -8.82
CA LEU A 95 5.40 -0.87 -9.67
C LEU A 95 6.59 -1.29 -10.54
N GLN A 96 7.35 -0.33 -11.07
CA GLN A 96 8.56 -0.61 -11.84
C GLN A 96 9.58 -1.38 -10.99
N GLU A 97 9.91 -0.87 -9.80
CA GLU A 97 10.92 -1.49 -8.95
C GLU A 97 10.47 -2.85 -8.41
N LEU A 98 9.17 -3.04 -8.16
CA LEU A 98 8.60 -4.34 -7.83
C LEU A 98 8.78 -5.36 -8.96
N LYS A 99 8.57 -4.96 -10.21
CA LYS A 99 8.73 -5.82 -11.39
C LYS A 99 10.21 -6.11 -11.68
N ASN A 100 11.06 -5.09 -11.60
CA ASN A 100 12.50 -5.22 -11.86
C ASN A 100 13.18 -6.17 -10.88
N SER A 101 12.81 -6.09 -9.59
CA SER A 101 13.35 -6.95 -8.55
C SER A 101 12.68 -8.34 -8.46
N GLY A 102 11.52 -8.53 -9.10
CA GLY A 102 10.68 -9.72 -8.94
C GLY A 102 9.94 -9.79 -7.59
N ALA A 103 9.99 -8.73 -6.79
CA ALA A 103 9.29 -8.64 -5.51
C ALA A 103 7.76 -8.61 -5.68
N ASP A 104 7.26 -8.22 -6.86
CA ASP A 104 5.82 -8.30 -7.20
C ASP A 104 5.25 -9.71 -6.99
N LYS A 105 5.94 -10.73 -7.50
CA LYS A 105 5.54 -12.14 -7.39
C LYS A 105 5.67 -12.65 -5.96
N LEU A 106 6.78 -12.33 -5.29
CA LEU A 106 7.04 -12.75 -3.92
C LEU A 106 6.00 -12.18 -2.95
N ILE A 107 5.71 -10.88 -3.04
CA ILE A 107 4.65 -10.26 -2.21
C ILE A 107 3.31 -10.93 -2.48
N ARG A 108 2.97 -11.19 -3.74
CA ARG A 108 1.72 -11.87 -4.10
C ARG A 108 1.63 -13.26 -3.45
N GLU A 109 2.69 -14.05 -3.54
CA GLU A 109 2.76 -15.40 -2.96
C GLU A 109 2.61 -15.38 -1.43
N GLU A 110 3.31 -14.49 -0.75
CA GLU A 110 3.24 -14.34 0.71
C GLU A 110 1.83 -13.94 1.18
N VAL A 111 1.21 -12.98 0.50
CA VAL A 111 -0.13 -12.49 0.85
C VAL A 111 -1.20 -13.56 0.62
N LEU A 112 -1.10 -14.32 -0.48
CA LEU A 112 -2.00 -15.45 -0.75
C LEU A 112 -1.82 -16.57 0.28
N SER A 113 -0.59 -16.80 0.75
CA SER A 113 -0.27 -17.73 1.83
C SER A 113 -0.80 -17.27 3.19
N GLY A 114 -1.16 -15.99 3.31
CA GLY A 114 -1.86 -15.41 4.46
C GLY A 114 -1.05 -14.42 5.28
N LYS A 115 0.10 -13.98 4.77
CA LYS A 115 0.84 -12.86 5.34
C LYS A 115 -0.03 -11.60 5.30
N VAL A 116 0.02 -10.80 6.37
CA VAL A 116 -0.73 -9.54 6.41
C VAL A 116 -0.03 -8.52 5.52
N TYR A 117 -0.82 -7.89 4.64
CA TYR A 117 -0.37 -6.78 3.81
C TYR A 117 -0.98 -5.46 4.29
N VAL A 118 -0.16 -4.42 4.40
CA VAL A 118 -0.57 -3.05 4.70
C VAL A 118 -0.11 -2.14 3.56
N GLY A 119 -1.07 -1.52 2.87
CA GLY A 119 -0.80 -0.59 1.76
C GLY A 119 -1.24 0.81 2.11
N GLU A 120 -0.33 1.77 2.01
CA GLU A 120 -0.61 3.20 2.14
C GLU A 120 -0.54 3.87 0.76
N SER A 121 -1.61 4.56 0.35
CA SER A 121 -1.69 5.33 -0.90
C SER A 121 -1.23 4.51 -2.12
N ALA A 122 -0.02 4.76 -2.68
CA ALA A 122 0.58 3.93 -3.72
C ALA A 122 0.59 2.42 -3.39
N GLY A 123 0.96 2.05 -2.16
CA GLY A 123 0.89 0.67 -1.68
C GLY A 123 -0.53 0.10 -1.67
N ALA A 124 -1.57 0.93 -1.53
CA ALA A 124 -2.95 0.48 -1.68
C ALA A 124 -3.38 0.34 -3.15
N ILE A 125 -2.88 1.21 -4.03
CA ILE A 125 -3.21 1.24 -5.46
C ILE A 125 -2.67 -0.01 -6.17
N ILE A 126 -1.44 -0.43 -5.88
CA ILE A 126 -0.77 -1.56 -6.57
C ILE A 126 -1.42 -2.92 -6.31
N LEU A 127 -2.35 -3.03 -5.35
CA LEU A 127 -3.09 -4.26 -5.10
C LEU A 127 -4.21 -4.52 -6.11
N SER A 128 -4.65 -3.48 -6.82
CA SER A 128 -5.61 -3.60 -7.91
C SER A 128 -5.05 -4.42 -9.08
N PRO A 129 -5.88 -4.82 -10.05
CA PRO A 129 -5.38 -5.51 -11.23
C PRO A 129 -4.48 -4.63 -12.12
N HIS A 130 -4.65 -3.29 -12.10
CA HIS A 130 -3.98 -2.39 -13.03
C HIS A 130 -3.90 -0.93 -12.50
N VAL A 131 -2.76 -0.25 -12.62
CA VAL A 131 -2.56 1.10 -12.06
C VAL A 131 -2.83 2.27 -13.01
N GLY A 132 -3.16 2.00 -14.28
CA GLY A 132 -3.36 3.05 -15.29
C GLY A 132 -4.46 4.09 -15.01
N TYR A 133 -5.29 3.91 -13.97
CA TYR A 133 -6.32 4.88 -13.57
C TYR A 133 -5.79 6.04 -12.73
N VAL A 134 -4.53 5.97 -12.24
CA VAL A 134 -3.92 6.99 -11.38
C VAL A 134 -2.87 7.85 -12.09
N THR A 135 -2.80 7.85 -13.42
CA THR A 135 -1.87 8.69 -14.21
C THR A 135 -2.05 10.19 -14.00
N GLU A 136 -3.22 10.61 -13.52
CA GLU A 136 -3.54 11.99 -13.15
C GLU A 136 -3.09 12.35 -11.72
N MET A 137 -2.78 11.34 -10.90
CA MET A 137 -2.31 11.49 -9.52
C MET A 137 -0.79 11.41 -9.46
N ASP A 138 -0.22 10.36 -10.06
CA ASP A 138 1.21 10.07 -10.01
C ASP A 138 1.86 10.20 -11.38
N SER A 139 3.06 10.75 -11.42
CA SER A 139 3.79 10.96 -12.66
C SER A 139 4.50 9.69 -13.12
N LEU A 140 4.51 9.45 -14.44
CA LEU A 140 5.39 8.45 -15.09
C LEU A 140 6.85 8.94 -15.22
N LYS A 141 7.15 10.15 -14.76
CA LYS A 141 8.52 10.64 -14.70
C LYS A 141 9.30 9.75 -13.72
N HIS A 142 10.43 9.20 -14.18
CA HIS A 142 11.26 8.18 -13.51
C HIS A 142 10.83 6.71 -13.69
N THR A 143 9.93 6.41 -14.62
CA THR A 143 9.57 5.02 -14.94
C THR A 143 9.84 4.64 -16.40
N PRO A 144 11.09 4.75 -16.89
CA PRO A 144 11.41 4.50 -18.30
C PRO A 144 11.25 3.02 -18.72
N GLU A 145 11.26 2.10 -17.75
CA GLU A 145 11.21 0.65 -18.01
C GLU A 145 9.80 0.07 -17.81
N LEU A 146 8.89 0.83 -17.20
CA LEU A 146 7.52 0.39 -16.96
C LEU A 146 6.67 0.45 -18.24
N GLN A 147 6.57 -0.69 -18.93
CA GLN A 147 5.77 -0.83 -20.15
C GLN A 147 4.36 -1.39 -19.91
N ASP A 148 4.16 -2.09 -18.80
CA ASP A 148 2.90 -2.75 -18.45
C ASP A 148 2.43 -2.29 -17.07
N PHE A 149 1.20 -1.79 -17.00
CA PHE A 149 0.58 -1.27 -15.78
C PHE A 149 -0.25 -2.32 -15.04
N SER A 150 -0.23 -3.58 -15.48
CA SER A 150 -0.75 -4.70 -14.68
C SER A 150 -0.01 -4.77 -13.36
N ALA A 151 -0.75 -4.83 -12.25
CA ALA A 151 -0.21 -4.76 -10.90
C ALA A 151 -0.42 -6.09 -10.16
N LEU A 152 -0.47 -6.09 -8.83
CA LEU A 152 -0.45 -7.36 -8.07
C LEU A 152 -1.72 -8.19 -8.22
N GLY A 153 -2.84 -7.56 -8.61
CA GLY A 153 -4.13 -8.25 -8.81
C GLY A 153 -4.52 -9.09 -7.58
N LEU A 154 -4.29 -8.54 -6.39
CA LEU A 154 -4.64 -9.18 -5.13
C LEU A 154 -6.06 -8.86 -4.72
N VAL A 155 -6.65 -7.75 -5.19
CA VAL A 155 -8.08 -7.42 -5.04
C VAL A 155 -8.70 -7.13 -6.41
N ASP A 156 -10.02 -7.33 -6.53
CA ASP A 156 -10.78 -7.08 -7.76
C ASP A 156 -11.37 -5.65 -7.84
N PHE A 157 -10.85 -4.73 -7.02
CA PHE A 157 -11.28 -3.34 -6.95
C PHE A 157 -10.11 -2.36 -7.03
N TYR A 158 -10.42 -1.09 -7.23
CA TYR A 158 -9.44 -0.02 -7.47
C TYR A 158 -9.57 1.05 -6.39
N THR A 159 -8.63 1.05 -5.44
CA THR A 159 -8.60 2.02 -4.34
C THR A 159 -8.30 3.42 -4.85
N VAL A 160 -9.16 4.41 -4.57
CA VAL A 160 -8.85 5.82 -4.85
C VAL A 160 -8.51 6.50 -3.51
N PRO A 161 -7.21 6.59 -3.13
CA PRO A 161 -6.82 7.18 -1.86
C PRO A 161 -7.02 8.69 -1.86
N HIS A 162 -7.06 9.28 -0.66
CA HIS A 162 -7.19 10.71 -0.41
C HIS A 162 -8.47 11.34 -1.02
N TYR A 163 -9.51 10.54 -1.22
CA TYR A 163 -10.74 10.99 -1.86
C TYR A 163 -11.37 12.15 -1.07
N LYS A 164 -11.55 13.29 -1.74
CA LYS A 164 -12.03 14.56 -1.15
C LYS A 164 -11.12 15.16 -0.06
N ASN A 165 -9.87 14.71 0.08
CA ASN A 165 -8.88 15.35 0.97
C ASN A 165 -7.94 16.27 0.19
N TYR A 166 -7.57 17.41 0.79
CA TYR A 166 -6.55 18.30 0.23
C TYR A 166 -5.16 17.66 0.29
N PRO A 167 -4.28 17.85 -0.71
CA PRO A 167 -4.47 18.62 -1.95
C PRO A 167 -5.14 17.84 -3.11
N PHE A 168 -5.51 16.58 -2.88
CA PHE A 168 -5.97 15.64 -3.92
C PHE A 168 -7.45 15.79 -4.34
N VAL A 169 -8.20 16.75 -3.81
CA VAL A 169 -9.65 16.91 -4.06
C VAL A 169 -9.97 16.94 -5.56
N GLY A 170 -9.23 17.74 -6.33
CA GLY A 170 -9.45 17.89 -7.78
C GLY A 170 -9.12 16.60 -8.54
N ILE A 171 -7.94 16.04 -8.28
CA ILE A 171 -7.43 14.84 -8.94
C ILE A 171 -8.33 13.63 -8.65
N THR A 172 -8.69 13.39 -7.39
CA THR A 172 -9.51 12.24 -7.01
C THR A 172 -10.94 12.34 -7.56
N LYS A 173 -11.53 13.54 -7.64
CA LYS A 173 -12.80 13.77 -8.35
C LYS A 173 -12.68 13.47 -9.84
N LYS A 174 -11.58 13.89 -10.49
CA LYS A 174 -11.32 13.61 -11.91
C LYS A 174 -11.21 12.10 -12.16
N ILE A 175 -10.44 11.38 -11.35
CA ILE A 175 -10.31 9.91 -11.43
C ILE A 175 -11.67 9.23 -11.29
N VAL A 176 -12.43 9.57 -10.24
CA VAL A 176 -13.77 8.99 -10.04
C VAL A 176 -14.67 9.26 -11.23
N SER A 177 -14.71 10.50 -11.74
CA SER A 177 -15.52 10.83 -12.91
C SER A 177 -15.13 10.04 -14.17
N LEU A 178 -13.83 9.78 -14.39
CA LEU A 178 -13.33 9.08 -15.57
C LEU A 178 -13.57 7.57 -15.55
N TYR A 179 -13.55 6.97 -14.35
CA TYR A 179 -13.46 5.52 -14.18
C TYR A 179 -14.61 4.87 -13.40
N GLN A 180 -15.49 5.60 -12.71
CA GLN A 180 -16.57 5.00 -11.88
C GLN A 180 -17.54 4.09 -12.64
N HIS A 181 -17.68 4.25 -13.95
CA HIS A 181 -18.52 3.41 -14.81
C HIS A 181 -17.72 2.34 -15.58
N LYS A 182 -16.39 2.30 -15.39
CA LYS A 182 -15.46 1.39 -16.10
C LYS A 182 -14.79 0.41 -15.14
N LEU A 183 -14.56 0.84 -13.90
CA LEU A 183 -13.82 0.11 -12.88
C LEU A 183 -14.60 0.12 -11.56
N PRO A 184 -14.57 -0.97 -10.78
CA PRO A 184 -15.08 -1.00 -9.40
C PRO A 184 -14.18 -0.17 -8.48
N LEU A 185 -14.40 1.15 -8.46
CA LEU A 185 -13.64 2.07 -7.62
C LEU A 185 -14.06 1.96 -6.15
N TYR A 186 -13.08 2.01 -5.25
CA TYR A 186 -13.26 2.15 -3.80
C TYR A 186 -12.58 3.44 -3.33
N PRO A 187 -13.27 4.59 -3.39
CA PRO A 187 -12.73 5.84 -2.87
C PRO A 187 -12.70 5.83 -1.35
N ILE A 188 -11.56 6.19 -0.76
CA ILE A 188 -11.38 6.31 0.69
C ILE A 188 -10.72 7.65 1.05
N SER A 189 -11.19 8.26 2.14
CA SER A 189 -10.56 9.47 2.70
C SER A 189 -9.27 9.13 3.48
N ASN A 190 -8.62 10.15 4.05
CA ASN A 190 -7.50 9.98 4.99
C ASN A 190 -7.90 9.30 6.31
N THR A 191 -9.17 9.33 6.68
CA THR A 191 -9.70 8.76 7.93
C THR A 191 -10.35 7.39 7.71
N GLN A 192 -10.22 6.84 6.50
CA GLN A 192 -10.82 5.57 6.11
C GLN A 192 -9.75 4.56 5.71
N ALA A 193 -10.04 3.29 5.97
CA ALA A 193 -9.28 2.16 5.48
C ALA A 193 -10.22 1.09 4.91
N ILE A 194 -9.71 0.30 3.97
CA ILE A 194 -10.36 -0.91 3.47
C ILE A 194 -9.67 -2.09 4.15
N TYR A 195 -10.43 -2.86 4.92
CA TYR A 195 -9.97 -4.12 5.48
C TYR A 195 -10.55 -5.28 4.67
N VAL A 196 -9.68 -6.18 4.22
CA VAL A 196 -10.07 -7.41 3.52
C VAL A 196 -9.62 -8.59 4.35
N GLU A 197 -10.57 -9.45 4.73
CA GLU A 197 -10.28 -10.74 5.35
C GLU A 197 -11.04 -11.82 4.57
N LYS A 198 -10.30 -12.77 4.00
CA LYS A 198 -10.84 -13.73 3.02
C LYS A 198 -11.46 -12.97 1.83
N GLU A 199 -12.76 -13.14 1.61
CA GLU A 199 -13.56 -12.47 0.57
C GLU A 199 -14.36 -11.27 1.11
N GLU A 200 -14.33 -11.03 2.43
CA GLU A 200 -15.10 -9.96 3.04
C GLU A 200 -14.33 -8.63 2.93
N ILE A 201 -14.99 -7.60 2.40
CA ILE A 201 -14.44 -6.26 2.21
C ILE A 201 -15.21 -5.30 3.11
N LYS A 202 -14.50 -4.57 3.98
CA LYS A 202 -15.07 -3.57 4.88
C LYS A 202 -14.36 -2.24 4.72
N VAL A 203 -15.12 -1.16 4.53
CA VAL A 203 -14.60 0.19 4.73
C VAL A 203 -14.81 0.56 6.19
N ILE A 204 -13.72 0.77 6.91
CA ILE A 204 -13.69 1.17 8.31
C ILE A 204 -13.20 2.62 8.41
N THR A 205 -13.70 3.36 9.39
CA THR A 205 -13.44 4.79 9.55
C THR A 205 -13.00 5.07 10.98
N THR A 206 -12.03 5.97 11.18
CA THR A 206 -11.69 6.43 12.53
C THR A 206 -12.86 7.23 13.10
N GLY A 207 -13.24 6.93 14.34
CA GLY A 207 -14.26 7.70 15.05
C GLY A 207 -13.80 9.15 15.24
N LEU A 208 -14.74 10.10 15.08
CA LEU A 208 -14.57 11.49 15.48
C LEU A 208 -14.56 11.62 17.00
#